data_AF-A0A1Y1KB32-F1
#
_entry.id   AF-A0A1Y1KB32-F1
#
_cell.length_a   1.000
_cell.length_b   1.000
_cell.length_c   1.000
_cell.angle_alpha   90.00
_cell.angle_beta   90.00
_cell.angle_gamma   90.00
#
_symmetry.space_group_name_H-M   'P 1'
#
loop_
_entity.id
_entity.type
_entity.pdbx_description
1 polymer ?
#
loop_
_entity_poly.entity_id
_entity_poly.type
_entity_poly.pdbx_seq_one_letter_code
_entity_poly.pdbx_strand_id
1 'polypeptide(L)'
;LALDGYIRSRRSGGKSFNVVSLDLRKAFDSVAHSSIARGLRRHQVSEQLSEYILSTLRHATTTIQCGGARSGPISIHSGVKQGDPLSPILFNIVMDELVDHLNRSHTGGTVVPGSRVSAMAFADDLILLEDRDLDMPATLDAAQAFLNARGMSINPKKCVSISAVRVGGRAVTRTRPCFKIAGQLLPALGAFSTFRYLGLRYGAAGTQKANLFHLNSWLTNLERAPLKPQQKFGLLTAHIVPKMLYGLQTPKLTAAILTECDRLIRRTTRRILHLNSHTGNQFLHARVSDGGLGVPELRRLVPWILAKRFATLRHHDDPLISSLLENPGPAQDLMVKTELLVKGPPDAFWREELTTRPYSAGLEE
;
A
#
# COMPACT_ATOMS: atom_id res chain seq x y z
N LEU A 1 -3.31 -6.38 0.93
CA LEU A 1 -4.16 -7.59 1.08
C LEU A 1 -3.60 -8.54 2.12
N ALA A 2 -2.32 -8.92 2.06
CA ALA A 2 -1.69 -9.84 3.00
C ALA A 2 -1.86 -9.45 4.49
N LEU A 3 -1.55 -8.19 4.87
CA LEU A 3 -1.71 -7.74 6.27
C LEU A 3 -3.14 -7.84 6.79
N ASP A 4 -4.13 -7.47 5.97
CA ASP A 4 -5.54 -7.60 6.33
C ASP A 4 -5.93 -9.07 6.53
N GLY A 5 -5.37 -9.96 5.72
CA GLY A 5 -5.56 -11.40 5.86
C GLY A 5 -4.97 -12.03 7.07
N TYR A 6 -3.74 -11.66 7.37
CA TYR A 6 -3.09 -12.04 8.61
C TYR A 6 -3.97 -11.67 9.81
N ILE A 7 -4.40 -10.41 9.93
CA ILE A 7 -5.21 -9.95 11.07
C ILE A 7 -6.56 -10.66 11.14
N ARG A 8 -7.30 -10.77 10.01
CA ARG A 8 -8.63 -11.40 10.03
C ARG A 8 -8.59 -12.88 10.34
N SER A 9 -7.64 -13.61 9.76
CA SER A 9 -7.49 -15.06 9.95
C SER A 9 -7.26 -15.41 11.42
N ARG A 10 -6.44 -14.64 12.15
CA ARG A 10 -6.24 -14.89 13.58
C ARG A 10 -7.48 -14.57 14.39
N ARG A 11 -8.20 -13.51 14.03
CA ARG A 11 -9.41 -13.14 14.76
C ARG A 11 -10.53 -14.15 14.60
N SER A 12 -10.79 -14.63 13.39
CA SER A 12 -11.79 -15.68 13.16
C SER A 12 -11.39 -16.97 13.86
N GLY A 13 -10.10 -17.31 13.88
CA GLY A 13 -9.58 -18.47 14.62
C GLY A 13 -9.43 -18.28 16.13
N GLY A 14 -9.70 -17.08 16.68
CA GLY A 14 -9.48 -16.76 18.09
C GLY A 14 -8.02 -16.94 18.53
N LYS A 15 -7.06 -16.71 17.63
CA LYS A 15 -5.62 -16.82 17.86
C LYS A 15 -5.04 -15.48 18.31
N SER A 16 -3.97 -15.53 19.11
CA SER A 16 -3.17 -14.36 19.44
C SER A 16 -2.38 -13.89 18.21
N PHE A 17 -2.07 -12.60 18.17
CA PHE A 17 -1.20 -12.00 17.15
C PHE A 17 -0.66 -10.65 17.58
N ASN A 18 0.46 -10.27 16.98
CA ASN A 18 1.13 -8.98 17.12
C ASN A 18 1.53 -8.44 15.75
N VAL A 19 1.17 -7.20 15.51
CA VAL A 19 1.57 -6.42 14.34
C VAL A 19 2.25 -5.16 14.86
N VAL A 20 3.49 -4.92 14.47
CA VAL A 20 4.19 -3.66 14.79
C VAL A 20 4.53 -2.94 13.50
N SER A 21 4.02 -1.73 13.34
CA SER A 21 4.43 -0.83 12.27
C SER A 21 5.61 -0.01 12.76
N LEU A 22 6.73 -0.13 12.06
CA LEU A 22 7.95 0.62 12.29
C LEU A 22 8.04 1.79 11.32
N ASP A 23 8.46 2.94 11.84
CA ASP A 23 8.76 4.16 11.08
C ASP A 23 10.25 4.43 11.17
N LEU A 24 10.92 4.54 10.03
CA LEU A 24 12.36 4.82 9.95
C LEU A 24 12.60 6.33 9.85
N ARG A 25 13.57 6.84 10.62
CA ARG A 25 13.95 8.26 10.56
C ARG A 25 14.76 8.51 9.30
N LYS A 26 14.19 9.28 8.35
CA LYS A 26 14.88 9.72 7.14
C LYS A 26 15.59 8.54 6.44
N ALA A 27 14.86 7.46 6.17
CA ALA A 27 15.44 6.18 5.76
C ALA A 27 16.37 6.32 4.54
N PHE A 28 15.89 7.00 3.50
CA PHE A 28 16.64 7.27 2.27
C PHE A 28 17.92 8.10 2.53
N ASP A 29 17.91 9.02 3.49
CA ASP A 29 19.05 9.90 3.78
C ASP A 29 20.09 9.26 4.72
N SER A 30 19.71 8.17 5.42
CA SER A 30 20.48 7.61 6.54
C SER A 30 21.20 6.30 6.21
N VAL A 31 20.80 5.58 5.16
CA VAL A 31 21.43 4.30 4.80
C VAL A 31 22.93 4.48 4.49
N ALA A 32 23.79 3.69 5.14
CA ALA A 32 25.23 3.78 4.94
C ALA A 32 25.64 3.27 3.55
N HIS A 33 26.55 3.97 2.86
CA HIS A 33 27.05 3.54 1.54
C HIS A 33 27.73 2.17 1.58
N SER A 34 28.37 1.80 2.70
CA SER A 34 28.93 0.46 2.92
C SER A 34 27.86 -0.64 2.94
N SER A 35 26.63 -0.31 3.36
CA SER A 35 25.50 -1.24 3.34
C SER A 35 24.97 -1.46 1.93
N ILE A 36 24.94 -0.40 1.10
CA ILE A 36 24.62 -0.51 -0.32
C ILE A 36 25.67 -1.41 -1.02
N ALA A 37 26.97 -1.16 -0.78
CA ALA A 37 28.04 -1.99 -1.32
C ALA A 37 27.90 -3.47 -0.94
N ARG A 38 27.55 -3.75 0.32
CA ARG A 38 27.29 -5.12 0.79
C ARG A 38 26.09 -5.75 0.09
N GLY A 39 24.99 -5.03 -0.04
CA GLY A 39 23.79 -5.51 -0.72
C GLY A 39 24.03 -5.79 -2.21
N LEU A 40 24.76 -4.92 -2.92
CA LEU A 40 25.15 -5.17 -4.32
C LEU A 40 25.92 -6.50 -4.48
N ARG A 41 26.87 -6.77 -3.57
CA ARG A 41 27.60 -8.05 -3.54
C ARG A 41 26.69 -9.24 -3.27
N ARG A 42 25.73 -9.10 -2.34
CA ARG A 42 24.74 -10.16 -2.04
C ARG A 42 23.92 -10.54 -3.27
N HIS A 43 23.52 -9.57 -4.08
CA HIS A 43 22.78 -9.82 -5.33
C HIS A 43 23.69 -10.13 -6.53
N GLN A 44 24.98 -10.40 -6.29
CA GLN A 44 25.94 -10.80 -7.33
C GLN A 44 26.05 -9.77 -8.48
N VAL A 45 25.85 -8.49 -8.18
CA VAL A 45 26.09 -7.42 -9.15
C VAL A 45 27.58 -7.39 -9.47
N SER A 46 27.94 -7.30 -10.76
CA SER A 46 29.33 -7.27 -11.20
C SER A 46 30.13 -6.19 -10.46
N GLU A 47 31.42 -6.45 -10.23
CA GLU A 47 32.28 -5.53 -9.50
C GLU A 47 32.44 -4.20 -10.25
N GLN A 48 32.52 -4.24 -11.58
CA GLN A 48 32.60 -3.06 -12.44
C GLN A 48 31.35 -2.17 -12.27
N LEU A 49 30.15 -2.75 -12.32
CA LEU A 49 28.91 -2.00 -12.14
C LEU A 49 28.76 -1.50 -10.69
N SER A 50 29.13 -2.32 -9.72
CA SER A 50 29.10 -1.95 -8.31
C SER A 50 29.99 -0.75 -8.04
N GLU A 51 31.22 -0.74 -8.58
CA GLU A 51 32.14 0.37 -8.42
C GLU A 51 31.62 1.64 -9.11
N TYR A 52 31.04 1.53 -10.30
CA TYR A 52 30.39 2.65 -10.98
C TYR A 52 29.25 3.25 -10.14
N ILE A 53 28.37 2.41 -9.58
CA ILE A 53 27.28 2.87 -8.72
C ILE A 53 27.84 3.57 -7.48
N LEU A 54 28.79 2.93 -6.78
CA LEU A 54 29.38 3.47 -5.56
C LEU A 54 30.18 4.75 -5.81
N SER A 55 30.86 4.88 -6.95
CA SER A 55 31.56 6.12 -7.31
C SER A 55 30.61 7.29 -7.47
N THR A 56 29.36 7.05 -7.89
CA THR A 56 28.35 8.12 -7.94
C THR A 56 27.91 8.60 -6.56
N LEU A 57 28.07 7.78 -5.51
CA LEU A 57 27.70 8.09 -4.13
C LEU A 57 28.88 8.67 -3.34
N ARG A 58 30.11 8.25 -3.67
CA ARG A 58 31.35 8.74 -3.04
C ARG A 58 31.56 10.23 -3.33
N HIS A 59 31.99 10.97 -2.31
CA HIS A 59 32.27 12.41 -2.38
C HIS A 59 31.12 13.24 -2.97
N ALA A 60 29.87 12.73 -2.92
CA ALA A 60 28.73 13.48 -3.37
C ALA A 60 28.56 14.73 -2.49
N THR A 61 28.28 15.87 -3.12
CA THR A 61 27.98 17.13 -2.42
C THR A 61 26.66 17.69 -2.92
N THR A 62 25.91 18.34 -2.04
CA THR A 62 24.70 19.10 -2.39
C THR A 62 24.84 20.57 -1.99
N THR A 63 24.07 21.45 -2.61
CA THR A 63 23.98 22.87 -2.21
C THR A 63 22.51 23.26 -2.14
N ILE A 64 22.14 24.05 -1.13
CA ILE A 64 20.79 24.57 -0.97
C ILE A 64 20.73 25.95 -1.64
N GLN A 65 19.77 26.15 -2.54
CA GLN A 65 19.50 27.45 -3.14
C GLN A 65 18.13 27.95 -2.69
N CYS A 66 18.08 29.15 -2.11
CA CYS A 66 16.85 29.77 -1.63
C CYS A 66 16.92 31.29 -1.81
N GLY A 67 15.90 31.88 -2.47
CA GLY A 67 15.79 33.33 -2.60
C GLY A 67 17.00 34.03 -3.23
N GLY A 68 17.69 33.37 -4.17
CA GLY A 68 18.91 33.90 -4.80
C GLY A 68 20.21 33.66 -4.02
N ALA A 69 20.15 33.20 -2.78
CA ALA A 69 21.31 32.77 -2.00
C ALA A 69 21.60 31.27 -2.22
N ARG A 70 22.89 30.91 -2.23
CA ARG A 70 23.36 29.52 -2.35
C ARG A 70 24.22 29.17 -1.13
N SER A 71 23.97 28.03 -0.50
CA SER A 71 24.83 27.52 0.56
C SER A 71 26.19 27.09 0.01
N GLY A 72 27.19 26.97 0.89
CA GLY A 72 28.40 26.21 0.56
C GLY A 72 28.08 24.73 0.27
N PRO A 73 29.04 23.99 -0.34
CA PRO A 73 28.90 22.55 -0.57
C PRO A 73 28.70 21.78 0.74
N ILE A 74 27.67 20.95 0.80
CA ILE A 74 27.37 20.04 1.90
C ILE A 74 27.75 18.63 1.45
N SER A 75 28.73 18.03 2.12
CA SER A 75 29.14 16.65 1.82
C SER A 75 28.08 15.63 2.26
N ILE A 76 27.78 14.68 1.37
CA ILE A 76 26.83 13.60 1.60
C ILE A 76 27.64 12.33 1.94
N HIS A 77 27.56 11.91 3.20
CA HIS A 77 28.28 10.73 3.71
C HIS A 77 27.41 9.48 3.84
N SER A 78 26.09 9.65 3.74
CA SER A 78 25.10 8.58 3.84
C SER A 78 23.90 8.90 2.98
N GLY A 79 23.09 7.87 2.74
CA GLY A 79 21.86 7.96 2.00
C GLY A 79 22.03 7.73 0.51
N VAL A 80 20.89 7.60 -0.14
CA VAL A 80 20.73 7.55 -1.59
C VAL A 80 20.21 8.89 -2.09
N LYS A 81 20.43 9.20 -3.37
CA LYS A 81 20.05 10.49 -3.96
C LYS A 81 18.55 10.54 -4.20
N GLN A 82 17.82 11.41 -3.50
CA GLN A 82 16.39 11.59 -3.77
C GLN A 82 16.17 12.10 -5.21
N GLY A 83 15.27 11.47 -5.94
CA GLY A 83 15.01 11.77 -7.36
C GLY A 83 15.90 11.02 -8.36
N ASP A 84 16.92 10.28 -7.89
CA ASP A 84 17.70 9.40 -8.75
C ASP A 84 16.93 8.08 -8.99
N PRO A 85 16.75 7.65 -10.26
CA PRO A 85 16.05 6.41 -10.60
C PRO A 85 16.62 5.15 -9.95
N LEU A 86 17.92 5.11 -9.61
CA LEU A 86 18.55 3.94 -8.97
C LEU A 86 18.31 3.90 -7.46
N SER A 87 18.10 5.04 -6.81
CA SER A 87 17.99 5.13 -5.36
C SER A 87 16.95 4.20 -4.72
N PRO A 88 15.73 4.03 -5.26
CA PRO A 88 14.76 3.08 -4.71
C PRO A 88 15.28 1.64 -4.72
N ILE A 89 15.95 1.22 -5.79
CA ILE A 89 16.49 -0.14 -5.92
C ILE A 89 17.64 -0.34 -4.93
N LEU A 90 18.55 0.62 -4.83
CA LEU A 90 19.67 0.56 -3.89
C LEU A 90 19.20 0.49 -2.44
N PHE A 91 18.14 1.21 -2.10
CA PHE A 91 17.52 1.14 -0.79
C PHE A 91 16.85 -0.22 -0.56
N ASN A 92 16.07 -0.72 -1.52
CA ASN A 92 15.38 -2.00 -1.42
C ASN A 92 16.35 -3.18 -1.26
N ILE A 93 17.51 -3.16 -1.92
CA ILE A 93 18.57 -4.17 -1.76
C ILE A 93 19.04 -4.27 -0.29
N VAL A 94 19.10 -3.15 0.44
CA VAL A 94 19.46 -3.15 1.86
C VAL A 94 18.31 -3.65 2.74
N MET A 95 17.07 -3.32 2.39
CA MET A 95 15.89 -3.78 3.12
C MET A 95 15.60 -5.27 2.89
N ASP A 96 15.93 -5.81 1.72
CA ASP A 96 15.85 -7.23 1.41
C ASP A 96 16.68 -8.06 2.39
N GLU A 97 17.91 -7.62 2.70
CA GLU A 97 18.74 -8.25 3.74
C GLU A 97 18.05 -8.29 5.11
N LEU A 98 17.31 -7.24 5.48
CA LEU A 98 16.57 -7.20 6.75
C LEU A 98 15.44 -8.22 6.76
N VAL A 99 14.64 -8.26 5.70
CA VAL A 99 13.52 -9.20 5.57
C VAL A 99 14.03 -10.64 5.66
N ASP A 100 15.11 -10.95 4.94
CA ASP A 100 15.75 -12.25 4.99
C ASP A 100 16.34 -12.59 6.37
N HIS A 101 16.98 -11.63 7.02
CA HIS A 101 17.52 -11.80 8.36
C HIS A 101 16.40 -12.17 9.36
N LEU A 102 15.29 -11.42 9.34
CA LEU A 102 14.18 -11.64 10.25
C LEU A 102 13.42 -12.94 9.96
N ASN A 103 13.27 -13.32 8.68
CA ASN A 103 12.63 -14.58 8.30
C ASN A 103 13.47 -15.82 8.64
N ARG A 104 14.81 -15.71 8.71
CA ARG A 104 15.69 -16.81 9.12
C ARG A 104 15.82 -16.93 10.64
N SER A 105 15.88 -15.81 11.34
CA SER A 105 16.12 -15.77 12.79
C SER A 105 14.84 -15.93 13.61
N HIS A 106 13.68 -15.59 13.05
CA HIS A 106 12.40 -15.60 13.77
C HIS A 106 11.34 -16.35 12.99
N THR A 107 10.47 -17.05 13.72
CA THR A 107 9.41 -17.89 13.15
C THR A 107 8.13 -17.11 12.90
N GLY A 108 8.26 -15.88 12.39
CA GLY A 108 7.22 -14.87 12.27
C GLY A 108 5.90 -15.39 11.71
N GLY A 109 4.85 -14.61 11.99
CA GLY A 109 3.47 -15.07 11.89
C GLY A 109 3.13 -15.82 10.60
N THR A 110 2.27 -16.84 10.71
CA THR A 110 1.80 -17.64 9.55
C THR A 110 0.85 -16.83 8.67
N VAL A 111 1.32 -15.97 7.77
CA VAL A 111 0.43 -15.22 6.85
C VAL A 111 -0.41 -16.19 6.00
N VAL A 112 0.12 -17.38 5.74
CA VAL A 112 -0.48 -18.50 5.01
C VAL A 112 -0.08 -19.83 5.66
N PRO A 113 -0.97 -20.84 5.81
CA PRO A 113 -0.58 -22.19 6.19
C PRO A 113 0.70 -22.68 5.48
N GLY A 114 1.72 -23.05 6.26
CA GLY A 114 3.02 -23.51 5.75
C GLY A 114 4.06 -22.42 5.48
N SER A 115 3.65 -21.16 5.29
CA SER A 115 4.57 -20.02 5.06
C SER A 115 4.61 -19.07 6.24
N ARG A 116 5.81 -18.87 6.80
CA ARG A 116 6.08 -17.94 7.91
C ARG A 116 6.64 -16.65 7.35
N VAL A 117 6.13 -15.52 7.84
CA VAL A 117 6.56 -14.19 7.41
C VAL A 117 6.71 -13.31 8.65
N SER A 118 7.95 -12.96 8.97
CA SER A 118 8.29 -12.10 10.13
C SER A 118 8.19 -10.62 9.79
N ALA A 119 8.39 -10.25 8.53
CA ALA A 119 8.40 -8.86 8.09
C ALA A 119 7.72 -8.67 6.73
N MET A 120 7.01 -7.55 6.59
CA MET A 120 6.58 -7.00 5.32
C MET A 120 7.25 -5.64 5.16
N ALA A 121 7.93 -5.39 4.04
CA ALA A 121 8.60 -4.12 3.78
C ALA A 121 8.10 -3.52 2.46
N PHE A 122 7.88 -2.21 2.46
CA PHE A 122 7.66 -1.42 1.25
C PHE A 122 8.41 -0.11 1.39
N ALA A 123 9.57 -0.01 0.74
CA ALA A 123 10.53 1.06 1.01
C ALA A 123 10.75 1.21 2.54
N ASP A 124 10.50 2.39 3.11
CA ASP A 124 10.68 2.70 4.52
C ASP A 124 9.54 2.25 5.44
N ASP A 125 8.37 1.88 4.88
CA ASP A 125 7.27 1.29 5.63
C ASP A 125 7.59 -0.18 5.97
N LEU A 126 7.85 -0.48 7.24
CA LEU A 126 8.17 -1.82 7.73
C LEU A 126 7.13 -2.31 8.74
N ILE A 127 6.56 -3.50 8.49
CA ILE A 127 5.61 -4.16 9.37
C ILE A 127 6.21 -5.47 9.88
N LEU A 128 6.28 -5.65 11.19
CA LEU A 128 6.67 -6.90 11.84
C LEU A 128 5.45 -7.70 12.29
N LEU A 129 5.52 -9.02 12.15
CA LEU A 129 4.41 -9.95 12.41
C LEU A 129 4.87 -11.09 13.32
N GLU A 130 4.20 -11.26 14.47
CA GLU A 130 4.42 -12.42 15.35
C GLU A 130 3.10 -12.97 15.90
N ASP A 131 2.99 -14.29 15.99
CA ASP A 131 1.80 -14.93 16.57
C ASP A 131 1.89 -15.01 18.11
N ARG A 132 3.10 -14.93 18.71
CA ARG A 132 3.32 -14.99 20.16
C ARG A 132 3.91 -13.68 20.69
N ASP A 133 3.41 -13.25 21.85
CA ASP A 133 3.87 -12.02 22.52
C ASP A 133 5.33 -12.11 22.98
N LEU A 134 5.82 -13.33 23.26
CA LEU A 134 7.17 -13.59 23.72
C LEU A 134 8.23 -13.41 22.62
N ASP A 135 7.85 -13.57 21.35
CA ASP A 135 8.80 -13.49 20.23
C ASP A 135 9.01 -12.05 19.75
N MET A 136 7.98 -11.22 19.86
CA MET A 136 7.99 -9.85 19.34
C MET A 136 9.14 -8.98 19.90
N PRO A 137 9.49 -9.02 21.20
CA PRO A 137 10.68 -8.29 21.70
C PRO A 137 11.98 -8.69 20.99
N ALA A 138 12.21 -9.99 20.79
CA ALA A 138 13.41 -10.47 20.11
C ALA A 138 13.46 -10.02 18.65
N THR A 139 12.31 -10.08 17.95
CA THR A 139 12.19 -9.61 16.56
C THR A 139 12.41 -8.09 16.44
N LEU A 140 11.91 -7.31 17.41
CA LEU A 140 12.14 -5.86 17.47
C LEU A 140 13.62 -5.52 17.72
N ASP A 141 14.27 -6.21 18.65
CA ASP A 141 15.67 -6.01 18.98
C ASP A 141 16.58 -6.39 17.80
N ALA A 142 16.29 -7.49 17.11
CA ALA A 142 16.98 -7.91 15.89
C ALA A 142 16.83 -6.88 14.78
N ALA A 143 15.60 -6.39 14.53
CA ALA A 143 15.35 -5.35 13.54
C ALA A 143 16.09 -4.05 13.87
N GLN A 144 16.06 -3.61 15.12
CA GLN A 144 16.77 -2.42 15.58
C GLN A 144 18.29 -2.56 15.44
N ALA A 145 18.86 -3.67 15.89
CA ALA A 145 20.30 -3.93 15.80
C ALA A 145 20.75 -3.95 14.33
N PHE A 146 19.98 -4.60 13.45
CA PHE A 146 20.25 -4.61 12.02
C PHE A 146 20.23 -3.18 11.46
N LEU A 147 19.13 -2.44 11.63
CA LEU A 147 18.96 -1.10 11.08
C LEU A 147 20.07 -0.15 11.54
N ASN A 148 20.40 -0.16 12.84
CA ASN A 148 21.47 0.66 13.40
C ASN A 148 22.83 0.35 12.76
N ALA A 149 23.14 -0.94 12.56
CA ALA A 149 24.38 -1.35 11.89
C ALA A 149 24.44 -0.96 10.39
N ARG A 150 23.31 -0.52 9.81
CA ARG A 150 23.20 -0.04 8.42
C ARG A 150 23.06 1.49 8.34
N GLY A 151 23.22 2.20 9.46
CA GLY A 151 23.11 3.66 9.54
C GLY A 151 21.67 4.17 9.68
N MET A 152 20.67 3.29 9.70
CA MET A 152 19.27 3.66 9.83
C MET A 152 18.82 3.61 11.29
N SER A 153 17.85 4.43 11.66
CA SER A 153 17.30 4.45 13.02
C SER A 153 15.79 4.47 13.02
N ILE A 154 15.19 3.78 13.98
CA ILE A 154 13.74 3.72 14.15
C ILE A 154 13.25 4.98 14.88
N ASN A 155 12.02 5.40 14.59
CA ASN A 155 11.32 6.48 15.28
C ASN A 155 10.22 5.92 16.20
N PRO A 156 10.53 5.64 17.48
CA PRO A 156 9.57 4.96 18.37
C PRO A 156 8.26 5.72 18.54
N LYS A 157 8.28 7.06 18.44
CA LYS A 157 7.10 7.92 18.58
C LYS A 157 6.09 7.80 17.44
N LYS A 158 6.55 7.41 16.25
CA LYS A 158 5.69 7.20 15.07
C LYS A 158 5.35 5.72 14.84
N CYS A 159 6.06 4.82 15.52
CA CYS A 159 5.75 3.40 15.52
C CYS A 159 4.44 3.13 16.27
N VAL A 160 3.76 2.06 15.90
CA VAL A 160 2.50 1.64 16.53
C VAL A 160 2.39 0.13 16.58
N SER A 161 1.75 -0.41 17.61
CA SER A 161 1.50 -1.85 17.75
C SER A 161 0.02 -2.17 17.81
N ILE A 162 -0.39 -3.26 17.15
CA ILE A 162 -1.69 -3.91 17.32
C ILE A 162 -1.44 -5.30 17.86
N SER A 163 -2.03 -5.60 19.01
CA SER A 163 -1.92 -6.92 19.64
C SER A 163 -3.28 -7.47 20.00
N ALA A 164 -3.46 -8.79 19.88
CA ALA A 164 -4.62 -9.48 20.41
C ALA A 164 -4.20 -10.77 21.11
N VAL A 165 -4.91 -11.11 22.18
CA VAL A 165 -4.70 -12.33 22.97
C VAL A 165 -5.95 -13.20 22.95
N ARG A 166 -5.77 -14.51 23.02
CA ARG A 166 -6.87 -15.46 23.16
C ARG A 166 -7.44 -15.41 24.58
N VAL A 167 -8.71 -15.02 24.69
CA VAL A 167 -9.50 -15.05 25.93
C VAL A 167 -10.83 -15.74 25.65
N GLY A 168 -11.10 -16.84 26.34
CA GLY A 168 -12.36 -17.60 26.16
C GLY A 168 -12.61 -18.05 24.71
N GLY A 169 -11.54 -18.43 24.00
CA GLY A 169 -11.64 -18.85 22.59
C GLY A 169 -11.75 -17.72 21.57
N ARG A 170 -11.76 -16.45 22.00
CA ARG A 170 -11.87 -15.27 21.13
C ARG A 170 -10.58 -14.45 21.17
N ALA A 171 -10.25 -13.80 20.06
CA ALA A 171 -9.14 -12.84 20.00
C ALA A 171 -9.58 -11.47 20.54
N VAL A 172 -9.04 -11.06 21.68
CA VAL A 172 -9.34 -9.79 22.36
C VAL A 172 -8.17 -8.83 22.18
N THR A 173 -8.45 -7.65 21.66
CA THR A 173 -7.43 -6.61 21.39
C THR A 173 -6.86 -6.05 22.71
N ARG A 174 -5.54 -5.99 22.82
CA ARG A 174 -4.84 -5.33 23.92
C ARG A 174 -4.71 -3.83 23.62
N THR A 175 -5.13 -2.99 24.58
CA THR A 175 -5.07 -1.53 24.48
C THR A 175 -3.87 -0.93 25.20
N ARG A 176 -3.24 -1.67 26.12
CA ARG A 176 -2.07 -1.20 26.87
C ARG A 176 -0.79 -1.43 26.07
N PRO A 177 0.17 -0.49 26.06
CA PRO A 177 1.51 -0.69 25.51
C PRO A 177 2.17 -1.96 26.07
N CYS A 178 2.68 -2.81 25.18
CA CYS A 178 3.25 -4.12 25.53
C CYS A 178 4.74 -4.22 25.19
N PHE A 179 5.16 -3.47 24.17
CA PHE A 179 6.47 -3.60 23.55
C PHE A 179 7.26 -2.31 23.71
N LYS A 180 8.58 -2.45 23.72
CA LYS A 180 9.53 -1.35 23.76
C LYS A 180 10.46 -1.44 22.58
N ILE A 181 10.92 -0.30 22.10
CA ILE A 181 12.00 -0.20 21.13
C ILE A 181 12.89 0.99 21.53
N ALA A 182 14.21 0.79 21.52
CA ALA A 182 15.18 1.76 22.07
C ALA A 182 14.80 2.27 23.49
N GLY A 183 14.30 1.37 24.35
CA GLY A 183 13.86 1.71 25.72
C GLY A 183 12.53 2.48 25.82
N GLN A 184 11.93 2.89 24.70
CA GLN A 184 10.65 3.62 24.66
C GLN A 184 9.47 2.67 24.42
N LEU A 185 8.38 2.85 25.17
CA LEU A 185 7.15 2.08 24.98
C LEU A 185 6.48 2.45 23.66
N LEU A 186 6.10 1.43 22.89
CA LEU A 186 5.35 1.59 21.65
C LEU A 186 3.87 1.88 21.94
N PRO A 187 3.27 2.90 21.31
CA PRO A 187 1.83 3.13 21.38
C PRO A 187 1.04 1.91 20.91
N ALA A 188 0.20 1.36 21.78
CA ALA A 188 -0.73 0.29 21.44
C ALA A 188 -2.05 0.87 20.93
N LEU A 189 -2.48 0.44 19.75
CA LEU A 189 -3.76 0.84 19.17
C LEU A 189 -4.91 0.04 19.80
N GLY A 190 -5.94 0.76 20.22
CA GLY A 190 -7.16 0.14 20.71
C GLY A 190 -8.04 -0.46 19.61
N ALA A 191 -9.16 -1.05 20.02
CA ALA A 191 -10.08 -1.74 19.11
C ALA A 191 -10.63 -0.86 17.98
N PHE A 192 -10.76 0.45 18.21
CA PHE A 192 -11.32 1.42 17.26
C PHE A 192 -10.25 2.31 16.60
N SER A 193 -9.00 2.24 17.08
CA SER A 193 -7.90 3.03 16.55
C SER A 193 -7.31 2.37 15.31
N THR A 194 -6.72 3.20 14.45
CA THR A 194 -6.08 2.72 13.22
C THR A 194 -4.80 3.45 12.91
N PHE A 195 -3.91 2.79 12.18
CA PHE A 195 -2.77 3.41 11.54
C PHE A 195 -2.89 3.35 10.02
N ARG A 196 -2.11 4.20 9.34
CA ARG A 196 -2.05 4.26 7.89
C ARG A 196 -0.87 3.41 7.42
N TYR A 197 -1.10 2.56 6.42
CA TYR A 197 -0.08 1.78 5.73
C TYR A 197 -0.47 1.68 4.26
N LEU A 198 0.43 2.10 3.36
CA LEU A 198 0.19 2.14 1.90
C LEU A 198 -1.15 2.81 1.54
N GLY A 199 -1.41 3.97 2.15
CA GLY A 199 -2.65 4.72 1.90
C GLY A 199 -3.93 4.16 2.53
N LEU A 200 -3.91 2.92 3.05
CA LEU A 200 -5.06 2.27 3.69
C LEU A 200 -4.97 2.36 5.20
N ARG A 201 -6.13 2.30 5.88
CA ARG A 201 -6.21 2.32 7.34
C ARG A 201 -6.42 0.91 7.89
N TYR A 202 -5.54 0.50 8.81
CA TYR A 202 -5.56 -0.79 9.47
C TYR A 202 -5.81 -0.62 10.96
N GLY A 203 -6.70 -1.42 11.51
CA GLY A 203 -6.95 -1.49 12.95
C GLY A 203 -7.01 -2.94 13.42
N ALA A 204 -7.43 -3.12 14.66
CA ALA A 204 -7.47 -4.45 15.25
C ALA A 204 -8.44 -5.42 14.56
N ALA A 205 -9.34 -4.95 13.69
CA ALA A 205 -10.26 -5.78 12.89
C ALA A 205 -9.90 -5.82 11.39
N GLY A 206 -8.62 -5.58 11.04
CA GLY A 206 -8.13 -5.49 9.68
C GLY A 206 -8.33 -4.11 9.05
N THR A 207 -8.42 -4.05 7.72
CA THR A 207 -8.63 -2.80 6.98
C THR A 207 -9.96 -2.16 7.36
N GLN A 208 -10.03 -0.84 7.51
CA GLN A 208 -11.30 -0.13 7.69
C GLN A 208 -12.13 -0.10 6.41
N LYS A 209 -13.45 0.09 6.55
CA LYS A 209 -14.31 0.35 5.39
C LYS A 209 -13.84 1.63 4.71
N ALA A 210 -13.88 1.66 3.38
CA ALA A 210 -13.61 2.88 2.61
C ALA A 210 -14.55 3.99 3.09
N ASN A 211 -13.99 5.14 3.47
CA ASN A 211 -14.78 6.28 3.93
C ASN A 211 -15.07 7.22 2.75
N LEU A 212 -16.36 7.40 2.44
CA LEU A 212 -16.85 8.29 1.37
C LEU A 212 -16.76 9.78 1.72
N PHE A 213 -16.48 10.14 2.97
CA PHE A 213 -16.37 11.53 3.42
C PHE A 213 -15.39 12.34 2.57
N HIS A 214 -14.24 11.75 2.21
CA HIS A 214 -13.26 12.42 1.36
C HIS A 214 -13.75 12.67 -0.07
N LEU A 215 -14.58 11.77 -0.63
CA LEU A 215 -15.16 12.01 -1.94
C LEU A 215 -16.09 13.23 -1.92
N ASN A 216 -17.00 13.28 -0.95
CA ASN A 216 -17.94 14.40 -0.85
C ASN A 216 -17.22 15.74 -0.68
N SER A 217 -16.14 15.79 0.11
CA SER A 217 -15.35 17.01 0.25
C SER A 217 -14.61 17.38 -1.04
N TRP A 218 -14.01 16.41 -1.74
CA TRP A 218 -13.36 16.66 -3.04
C TRP A 218 -14.33 17.16 -4.10
N LEU A 219 -15.51 16.54 -4.23
CA LEU A 219 -16.54 16.96 -5.19
C LEU A 219 -17.07 18.35 -4.85
N THR A 220 -17.32 18.64 -3.57
CA THR A 220 -17.78 19.95 -3.12
C THR A 220 -16.74 21.04 -3.42
N ASN A 221 -15.46 20.76 -3.18
CA ASN A 221 -14.38 21.68 -3.50
C ASN A 221 -14.24 21.89 -5.01
N LEU A 222 -14.40 20.84 -5.82
CA LEU A 222 -14.38 20.93 -7.27
C LEU A 222 -15.54 21.78 -7.81
N GLU A 223 -16.75 21.60 -7.27
CA GLU A 223 -17.94 22.37 -7.64
C GLU A 223 -17.72 23.87 -7.37
N ARG A 224 -17.13 24.21 -6.22
CA ARG A 224 -16.84 25.60 -5.79
C ARG A 224 -15.67 26.26 -6.50
N ALA A 225 -14.78 25.49 -7.13
CA ALA A 225 -13.58 26.04 -7.76
C ALA A 225 -13.95 27.03 -8.88
N PRO A 226 -13.26 28.18 -9.03
CA PRO A 226 -13.51 29.16 -10.09
C PRO A 226 -12.87 28.71 -11.41
N LEU A 227 -13.32 27.56 -11.94
CA LEU A 227 -12.79 26.91 -13.15
C LEU A 227 -13.90 26.72 -14.19
N LYS A 228 -13.51 26.65 -15.47
CA LYS A 228 -14.44 26.35 -16.57
C LYS A 228 -15.01 24.93 -16.42
N PRO A 229 -16.25 24.66 -16.88
CA PRO A 229 -16.87 23.33 -16.84
C PRO A 229 -15.96 22.20 -17.36
N GLN A 230 -15.30 22.42 -18.49
CA GLN A 230 -14.41 21.43 -19.12
C GLN A 230 -13.18 21.13 -18.25
N GLN A 231 -12.61 22.16 -17.60
CA GLN A 231 -11.47 22.00 -16.69
C GLN A 231 -11.88 21.24 -15.43
N LYS A 232 -13.05 21.54 -14.87
CA LYS A 232 -13.60 20.81 -13.72
C LYS A 232 -13.85 19.34 -14.07
N PHE A 233 -14.40 19.08 -15.24
CA PHE A 233 -14.62 17.72 -15.73
C PHE A 233 -13.31 16.96 -15.96
N GLY A 234 -12.29 17.62 -16.51
CA GLY A 234 -10.94 17.06 -16.63
C GLY A 234 -10.33 16.70 -15.27
N LEU A 235 -10.46 17.56 -14.26
CA LEU A 235 -10.00 17.25 -12.90
C LEU A 235 -10.77 16.08 -12.25
N LEU A 236 -12.08 16.00 -12.49
CA LEU A 236 -12.90 14.89 -11.99
C LEU A 236 -12.39 13.55 -12.54
N THR A 237 -12.23 13.46 -13.86
CA THR A 237 -11.90 12.21 -14.57
C THR A 237 -10.42 11.85 -14.49
N ALA A 238 -9.51 12.82 -14.57
CA ALA A 238 -8.06 12.57 -14.57
C ALA A 238 -7.44 12.53 -13.17
N HIS A 239 -8.07 13.11 -12.13
CA HIS A 239 -7.47 13.19 -10.79
C HIS A 239 -8.35 12.58 -9.69
N ILE A 240 -9.60 13.01 -9.56
CA ILE A 240 -10.46 12.56 -8.45
C ILE A 240 -10.80 11.07 -8.58
N VAL A 241 -11.26 10.64 -9.76
CA VAL A 241 -11.62 9.23 -10.00
C VAL A 241 -10.41 8.30 -9.84
N PRO A 242 -9.24 8.53 -10.46
CA PRO A 242 -8.06 7.67 -10.27
C PRO A 242 -7.61 7.61 -8.81
N LYS A 243 -7.59 8.74 -8.10
CA LYS A 243 -7.24 8.78 -6.67
C LYS A 243 -8.19 7.94 -5.81
N MET A 244 -9.48 7.92 -6.16
CA MET A 244 -10.45 7.05 -5.51
C MET A 244 -10.21 5.58 -5.80
N LEU A 245 -9.89 5.23 -7.05
CA LEU A 245 -9.71 3.83 -7.46
C LEU A 245 -8.70 3.12 -6.56
N TYR A 246 -7.60 3.79 -6.21
CA TYR A 246 -6.61 3.24 -5.26
C TYR A 246 -7.23 2.92 -3.89
N GLY A 247 -7.98 3.87 -3.30
CA GLY A 247 -8.62 3.69 -2.00
C GLY A 247 -9.79 2.70 -1.99
N LEU A 248 -10.37 2.40 -3.16
CA LEU A 248 -11.48 1.45 -3.30
C LEU A 248 -11.02 -0.01 -3.43
N GLN A 249 -9.72 -0.28 -3.56
CA GLN A 249 -9.16 -1.63 -3.66
C GLN A 249 -9.03 -2.34 -2.30
N THR A 250 -10.06 -2.22 -1.45
CA THR A 250 -10.08 -2.78 -0.08
C THR A 250 -11.00 -3.99 0.05
N PRO A 251 -10.72 -4.97 0.93
CA PRO A 251 -11.57 -6.15 1.05
C PRO A 251 -12.86 -5.95 1.84
N LYS A 252 -13.14 -4.72 2.29
CA LYS A 252 -14.41 -4.32 2.88
C LYS A 252 -15.29 -3.48 1.93
N LEU A 253 -14.96 -3.46 0.65
CA LEU A 253 -15.78 -2.84 -0.37
C LEU A 253 -17.11 -3.58 -0.55
N THR A 254 -18.19 -2.84 -0.78
CA THR A 254 -19.52 -3.38 -1.07
C THR A 254 -20.10 -2.74 -2.33
N ALA A 255 -21.06 -3.43 -2.97
CA ALA A 255 -21.78 -2.91 -4.13
C ALA A 255 -22.42 -1.55 -3.82
N ALA A 256 -23.03 -1.42 -2.64
CA ALA A 256 -23.68 -0.19 -2.20
C ALA A 256 -22.72 1.00 -2.15
N ILE A 257 -21.49 0.80 -1.66
CA ILE A 257 -20.47 1.87 -1.62
C ILE A 257 -20.11 2.32 -3.04
N LEU A 258 -19.91 1.37 -3.97
CA LEU A 258 -19.58 1.68 -5.36
C LEU A 258 -20.73 2.41 -6.07
N THR A 259 -21.96 1.92 -5.91
CA THR A 259 -23.17 2.54 -6.46
C THR A 259 -23.34 3.97 -5.94
N GLU A 260 -23.05 4.20 -4.66
CA GLU A 260 -23.12 5.54 -4.07
C GLU A 260 -22.03 6.47 -4.62
N CYS A 261 -20.80 5.98 -4.81
CA CYS A 261 -19.74 6.75 -5.48
C CYS A 261 -20.16 7.16 -6.90
N ASP A 262 -20.66 6.19 -7.68
CA ASP A 262 -21.12 6.44 -9.05
C ASP A 262 -22.28 7.44 -9.08
N ARG A 263 -23.20 7.35 -8.11
CA ARG A 263 -24.30 8.31 -7.95
C ARG A 263 -23.77 9.73 -7.71
N LEU A 264 -22.80 9.90 -6.82
CA LEU A 264 -22.19 11.19 -6.51
C LEU A 264 -21.41 11.75 -7.70
N ILE A 265 -20.58 10.94 -8.35
CA ILE A 265 -19.80 11.33 -9.53
C ILE A 265 -20.73 11.77 -10.66
N ARG A 266 -21.77 10.97 -10.98
CA ARG A 266 -22.75 11.34 -12.02
C ARG A 266 -23.49 12.62 -11.68
N ARG A 267 -23.88 12.81 -10.42
CA ARG A 267 -24.57 14.02 -9.96
C ARG A 267 -23.68 15.26 -10.13
N THR A 268 -22.43 15.20 -9.69
CA THR A 268 -21.49 16.30 -9.83
C THR A 268 -21.12 16.55 -11.30
N THR A 269 -20.96 15.51 -12.12
CA THR A 269 -20.74 15.64 -13.56
C THR A 269 -21.86 16.44 -14.23
N ARG A 270 -23.13 16.08 -13.96
CA ARG A 270 -24.29 16.79 -14.52
C ARG A 270 -24.30 18.27 -14.10
N ARG A 271 -23.97 18.58 -12.85
CA ARG A 271 -23.91 19.97 -12.37
C ARG A 271 -22.80 20.77 -13.03
N ILE A 272 -21.59 20.20 -13.08
CA ILE A 272 -20.40 20.86 -13.65
C ILE A 272 -20.64 21.20 -15.12
N LEU A 273 -21.20 20.26 -15.88
CA LEU A 273 -21.44 20.39 -17.31
C LEU A 273 -22.82 20.98 -17.66
N HIS A 274 -23.59 21.40 -16.65
CA HIS A 274 -24.94 21.94 -16.82
C HIS A 274 -25.89 21.03 -17.63
N LEU A 275 -25.76 19.71 -17.46
CA LEU A 275 -26.60 18.72 -18.13
C LEU A 275 -27.96 18.61 -17.45
N ASN A 276 -28.98 18.27 -18.23
CA ASN A 276 -30.32 17.98 -17.73
C ASN A 276 -30.29 16.79 -16.74
N SER A 277 -31.14 16.82 -15.71
CA SER A 277 -31.37 15.69 -14.80
C SER A 277 -31.80 14.42 -15.54
N HIS A 278 -32.51 14.56 -16.67
CA HIS A 278 -32.97 13.47 -17.52
C HIS A 278 -31.91 12.91 -18.48
N THR A 279 -30.72 13.50 -18.56
CA THR A 279 -29.64 12.95 -19.39
C THR A 279 -29.32 11.52 -18.96
N GLY A 280 -29.46 10.58 -19.90
CA GLY A 280 -29.29 9.15 -19.65
C GLY A 280 -27.90 8.84 -19.08
N ASN A 281 -27.84 7.93 -18.11
CA ASN A 281 -26.56 7.48 -17.53
C ASN A 281 -25.64 6.87 -18.60
N GLN A 282 -26.22 6.24 -19.63
CA GLN A 282 -25.48 5.63 -20.74
C GLN A 282 -24.60 6.65 -21.46
N PHE A 283 -25.09 7.88 -21.68
CA PHE A 283 -24.29 8.95 -22.30
C PHE A 283 -23.07 9.34 -21.44
N LEU A 284 -23.23 9.39 -20.12
CA LEU A 284 -22.13 9.74 -19.22
C LEU A 284 -21.01 8.68 -19.25
N HIS A 285 -21.37 7.41 -19.35
CA HIS A 285 -20.45 6.28 -19.26
C HIS A 285 -19.94 5.77 -20.62
N ALA A 286 -20.63 6.08 -21.72
CA ALA A 286 -20.22 5.71 -23.07
C ALA A 286 -18.85 6.30 -23.44
N ARG A 287 -18.11 5.61 -24.30
CA ARG A 287 -16.77 6.03 -24.72
C ARG A 287 -16.82 7.36 -25.45
N VAL A 288 -15.73 8.13 -25.36
CA VAL A 288 -15.59 9.41 -26.09
C VAL A 288 -15.62 9.18 -27.61
N SER A 289 -15.08 8.05 -28.08
CA SER A 289 -15.16 7.63 -29.50
C SER A 289 -16.59 7.45 -29.99
N ASP A 290 -17.49 7.08 -29.10
CA ASP A 290 -18.89 6.75 -29.41
C ASP A 290 -19.81 7.96 -29.13
N GLY A 291 -19.22 9.13 -28.89
CA GLY A 291 -19.94 10.38 -28.59
C GLY A 291 -20.36 10.54 -27.13
N GLY A 292 -19.89 9.70 -26.21
CA GLY A 292 -20.14 9.80 -24.77
C GLY A 292 -19.12 10.66 -24.01
N LEU A 293 -19.26 10.74 -22.69
CA LEU A 293 -18.32 11.49 -21.83
C LEU A 293 -17.16 10.66 -21.25
N GLY A 294 -17.22 9.33 -21.36
CA GLY A 294 -16.18 8.43 -20.88
C GLY A 294 -16.00 8.40 -19.36
N VAL A 295 -17.01 8.78 -18.57
CA VAL A 295 -16.93 8.73 -17.11
C VAL A 295 -16.93 7.27 -16.65
N PRO A 296 -15.91 6.79 -15.91
CA PRO A 296 -15.88 5.40 -15.48
C PRO A 296 -17.04 5.05 -14.54
N GLU A 297 -17.64 3.88 -14.73
CA GLU A 297 -18.58 3.29 -13.78
C GLU A 297 -17.80 2.43 -12.78
N LEU A 298 -17.62 2.93 -11.56
CA LEU A 298 -16.83 2.28 -10.51
C LEU A 298 -17.41 0.93 -10.10
N ARG A 299 -18.74 0.79 -10.15
CA ARG A 299 -19.44 -0.48 -9.90
C ARG A 299 -18.97 -1.62 -10.83
N ARG A 300 -18.50 -1.30 -12.04
CA ARG A 300 -17.97 -2.25 -13.02
C ARG A 300 -16.44 -2.27 -13.04
N LEU A 301 -15.82 -1.09 -13.02
CA LEU A 301 -14.37 -0.94 -13.15
C LEU A 301 -13.61 -1.51 -11.95
N VAL A 302 -14.05 -1.27 -10.72
CA VAL A 302 -13.29 -1.72 -9.54
C VAL A 302 -13.23 -3.24 -9.45
N PRO A 303 -14.34 -4.00 -9.61
CA PRO A 303 -14.28 -5.45 -9.70
C PRO A 303 -13.34 -5.93 -10.81
N TRP A 304 -13.38 -5.32 -12.00
CA TRP A 304 -12.49 -5.68 -13.10
C TRP A 304 -11.00 -5.48 -12.75
N ILE A 305 -10.63 -4.35 -12.15
CA ILE A 305 -9.25 -4.07 -11.71
C ILE A 305 -8.79 -5.16 -10.71
N LEU A 306 -9.65 -5.52 -9.76
CA LEU A 306 -9.35 -6.54 -8.76
C LEU A 306 -9.18 -7.92 -9.42
N ALA A 307 -10.10 -8.31 -10.30
CA ALA A 307 -10.03 -9.58 -11.02
C ALA A 307 -8.75 -9.69 -11.87
N LYS A 308 -8.41 -8.64 -12.63
CA LYS A 308 -7.18 -8.58 -13.43
C LYS A 308 -5.94 -8.77 -12.57
N ARG A 309 -5.86 -8.07 -11.43
CA ARG A 309 -4.74 -8.22 -10.49
C ARG A 309 -4.64 -9.62 -9.92
N PHE A 310 -5.76 -10.24 -9.56
CA PHE A 310 -5.75 -11.61 -9.06
C PHE A 310 -5.29 -12.61 -10.12
N ALA A 311 -5.72 -12.43 -11.38
CA ALA A 311 -5.22 -13.24 -12.48
C ALA A 311 -3.70 -13.09 -12.63
N THR A 312 -3.17 -11.86 -12.62
CA THR A 312 -1.72 -11.61 -12.65
C THR A 312 -0.99 -12.28 -11.48
N LEU A 313 -1.53 -12.18 -10.26
CA LEU A 313 -0.92 -12.79 -9.08
C LEU A 313 -0.94 -14.33 -9.13
N ARG A 314 -1.95 -14.95 -9.76
CA ARG A 314 -2.04 -16.42 -9.93
C ARG A 314 -1.01 -16.99 -10.89
N HIS A 315 -0.55 -16.18 -11.84
CA HIS A 315 0.48 -16.57 -12.80
C HIS A 315 1.91 -16.29 -12.28
N HIS A 316 2.06 -15.88 -11.03
CA HIS A 316 3.36 -15.59 -10.42
C HIS A 316 3.93 -16.86 -9.78
N ASP A 317 5.19 -17.17 -10.04
CA ASP A 317 5.87 -18.39 -9.57
C ASP A 317 6.27 -18.35 -8.07
N ASP A 318 5.83 -17.34 -7.32
CA ASP A 318 6.21 -17.18 -5.92
C ASP A 318 5.33 -18.06 -5.01
N PRO A 319 5.89 -19.04 -4.27
CA PRO A 319 5.14 -19.93 -3.39
C PRO A 319 4.32 -19.19 -2.32
N LEU A 320 4.80 -18.05 -1.83
CA LEU A 320 4.10 -17.22 -0.84
C LEU A 320 2.89 -16.52 -1.46
N ILE A 321 3.01 -16.06 -2.71
CA ILE A 321 1.88 -15.46 -3.45
C ILE A 321 0.85 -16.52 -3.81
N SER A 322 1.28 -17.66 -4.36
CA SER A 322 0.38 -18.77 -4.72
C SER A 322 -0.39 -19.26 -3.50
N SER A 323 0.30 -19.47 -2.39
CA SER A 323 -0.34 -19.89 -1.15
C SER A 323 -1.27 -18.82 -0.55
N LEU A 324 -0.96 -17.52 -0.69
CA LEU A 324 -1.87 -16.42 -0.32
C LEU A 324 -3.19 -16.44 -1.10
N LEU A 325 -3.17 -16.92 -2.35
CA LEU A 325 -4.31 -16.96 -3.26
C LEU A 325 -5.16 -18.23 -3.12
N GLU A 326 -4.51 -19.36 -2.80
CA GLU A 326 -5.16 -20.67 -2.64
C GLU A 326 -5.93 -20.82 -1.33
N ASN A 327 -5.63 -20.00 -0.32
CA ASN A 327 -6.26 -20.13 0.99
C ASN A 327 -7.66 -19.48 1.07
N PRO A 328 -8.63 -20.15 1.74
CA PRO A 328 -9.95 -19.60 2.06
C PRO A 328 -9.82 -18.50 3.11
N GLY A 329 -9.52 -17.30 2.64
CA GLY A 329 -9.30 -16.10 3.42
C GLY A 329 -9.66 -14.86 2.62
N PRO A 330 -8.95 -13.73 2.79
CA PRO A 330 -9.35 -12.45 2.18
C PRO A 330 -9.13 -12.36 0.69
N ALA A 331 -8.19 -13.13 0.12
CA ALA A 331 -7.97 -13.16 -1.33
C ALA A 331 -9.14 -13.87 -2.01
N GLN A 332 -9.55 -15.03 -1.49
CA GLN A 332 -10.73 -15.75 -1.94
C GLN A 332 -12.03 -14.98 -1.62
N ASP A 333 -12.17 -14.37 -0.44
CA ASP A 333 -13.30 -13.47 -0.13
C ASP A 333 -13.36 -12.29 -1.09
N LEU A 334 -12.22 -11.68 -1.44
CA LEU A 334 -12.18 -10.56 -2.37
C LEU A 334 -12.49 -11.05 -3.79
N MET A 335 -12.03 -12.22 -4.20
CA MET A 335 -12.41 -12.87 -5.46
C MET A 335 -13.90 -13.17 -5.51
N VAL A 336 -14.45 -13.86 -4.51
CA VAL A 336 -15.88 -14.17 -4.42
C VAL A 336 -16.70 -12.89 -4.38
N LYS A 337 -16.28 -11.86 -3.62
CA LYS A 337 -16.92 -10.54 -3.67
C LYS A 337 -16.81 -9.91 -5.04
N THR A 338 -15.67 -10.04 -5.72
CA THR A 338 -15.47 -9.52 -7.08
C THR A 338 -16.41 -10.22 -8.05
N GLU A 339 -16.53 -11.55 -8.00
CA GLU A 339 -17.47 -12.35 -8.80
C GLU A 339 -18.94 -12.00 -8.50
N LEU A 340 -19.29 -11.86 -7.22
CA LEU A 340 -20.63 -11.40 -6.80
C LEU A 340 -20.91 -9.96 -7.23
N LEU A 341 -19.89 -9.11 -7.27
CA LEU A 341 -19.99 -7.76 -7.81
C LEU A 341 -20.13 -7.81 -9.34
N VAL A 342 -19.57 -8.80 -10.02
CA VAL A 342 -19.61 -8.96 -11.48
C VAL A 342 -20.95 -9.53 -11.99
N LYS A 343 -21.83 -10.09 -11.14
CA LYS A 343 -23.13 -10.66 -11.56
C LYS A 343 -24.06 -9.66 -12.31
N GLY A 344 -23.85 -9.61 -13.62
CA GLY A 344 -24.74 -9.39 -14.75
C GLY A 344 -24.20 -10.30 -15.88
N PRO A 345 -25.01 -10.74 -16.87
CA PRO A 345 -24.52 -11.66 -17.89
C PRO A 345 -23.29 -11.04 -18.58
N PRO A 346 -22.27 -11.86 -18.92
CA PRO A 346 -21.19 -11.37 -19.76
C PRO A 346 -21.79 -11.09 -21.14
N ASP A 347 -22.15 -9.84 -21.40
CA ASP A 347 -22.37 -9.39 -22.77
C ASP A 347 -21.15 -9.81 -23.59
N ALA A 348 -21.37 -10.26 -24.84
CA ALA A 348 -20.35 -10.82 -25.73
C ALA A 348 -19.04 -10.00 -25.80
N PHE A 349 -19.12 -8.71 -25.48
CA PHE A 349 -18.01 -7.80 -25.18
C PHE A 349 -16.90 -8.38 -24.29
N TRP A 350 -17.23 -9.17 -23.25
CA TRP A 350 -16.25 -9.66 -22.28
C TRP A 350 -15.35 -10.80 -22.79
N ARG A 351 -15.78 -11.58 -23.80
CA ARG A 351 -14.90 -12.64 -24.37
C ARG A 351 -13.72 -12.03 -25.14
N GLU A 352 -13.92 -10.89 -25.79
CA GLU A 352 -12.85 -10.18 -26.50
C GLU A 352 -12.00 -9.32 -25.54
N GLU A 353 -12.57 -8.69 -24.52
CA GLU A 353 -11.80 -7.80 -23.63
C GLU A 353 -10.93 -8.54 -22.58
N LEU A 354 -11.30 -9.78 -22.22
CA LEU A 354 -10.45 -10.66 -21.40
C LEU A 354 -9.15 -11.05 -22.10
N THR A 355 -9.10 -10.96 -23.43
CA THR A 355 -7.98 -11.45 -24.24
C THR A 355 -7.16 -10.34 -24.91
N THR A 356 -7.63 -9.09 -25.00
CA THR A 356 -7.04 -8.17 -26.00
C THR A 356 -6.47 -6.81 -25.59
N ARG A 357 -6.59 -6.22 -24.38
CA ARG A 357 -5.95 -4.88 -24.16
C ARG A 357 -5.40 -4.56 -22.76
N PRO A 358 -4.16 -4.02 -22.66
CA PRO A 358 -3.67 -3.39 -21.45
C PRO A 358 -4.11 -1.91 -21.39
N TYR A 359 -5.04 -1.58 -20.50
CA TYR A 359 -5.08 -0.23 -19.90
C TYR A 359 -3.87 -0.10 -18.95
N SER A 360 -2.68 0.12 -19.50
CA SER A 360 -1.46 0.44 -18.74
C SER A 360 -0.85 1.80 -19.09
N ALA A 361 -1.40 2.56 -20.04
CA ALA A 361 -0.77 3.82 -20.49
C ALA A 361 -1.07 5.07 -19.61
N GLY A 362 -1.46 4.93 -18.34
CA GLY A 362 -1.78 6.09 -17.50
C GLY A 362 -1.65 5.88 -15.99
N LEU A 363 -0.99 4.79 -15.58
CA LEU A 363 -0.64 4.52 -14.18
C LEU A 363 0.86 4.18 -14.03
N GLU A 364 1.65 4.40 -15.08
CA GLU A 364 3.11 4.24 -15.12
C GLU A 364 3.85 5.59 -15.31
N GLU A 365 3.15 6.71 -15.18
CA GLU A 365 3.74 8.03 -14.90
C GLU A 365 3.23 8.52 -13.53
#